data_AF-A0A9P0IT74-F1
#
_entry.id   AF-A0A9P0IT74-F1
#
_cell.length_a   1.000
_cell.length_b   1.000
_cell.length_c   1.000
_cell.angle_alpha   90.00
_cell.angle_beta   90.00
_cell.angle_gamma   90.00
#
_symmetry.space_group_name_H-M   'P 1'
#
loop_
_entity.id
_entity.type
_entity.pdbx_description
1 polymer ?
#
loop_
_entity_poly.entity_id
_entity_poly.type
_entity_poly.pdbx_seq_one_letter_code
_entity_poly.pdbx_strand_id
1 'polypeptide(L)'
;MPNVCGPFSNCSIIKNRVVCLCQYGYTGTPPNCKPDCVNSTECALNKACVNQRCTDPCSGLCAPNSHCQVINHKAICVCKPGFSGDPMKRCLKTEKCSDDNTNPCNKNPCGPYSVCRSYDKQPVCSCQAGYIGLPPNCRPECTLNADCSRTKVCINNHCTNPCPGSCAPQALCSVVNHRPLCMCPEGFTGDPFKICSLSCKTLIQNLNMLYFLSIL
;
A
#
# COMPACT_ATOMS: atom_id res chain seq x y z
N MET A 1 -19.97 -12.15 -58.65
CA MET A 1 -21.07 -12.80 -57.89
C MET A 1 -20.71 -12.76 -56.42
N PRO A 2 -21.58 -12.28 -55.51
CA PRO A 2 -21.32 -12.36 -54.08
C PRO A 2 -21.28 -13.82 -53.62
N ASN A 3 -20.47 -14.12 -52.62
CA ASN A 3 -20.35 -15.46 -52.04
C ASN A 3 -21.69 -15.87 -51.37
N VAL A 4 -22.54 -16.57 -52.12
CA VAL A 4 -23.86 -17.05 -51.68
C VAL A 4 -23.80 -18.06 -50.52
N CYS A 5 -22.63 -18.64 -50.23
CA CYS A 5 -22.47 -19.68 -49.21
C CYS A 5 -22.12 -19.17 -47.81
N GLY A 6 -21.83 -17.87 -47.62
CA GLY A 6 -21.48 -17.32 -46.30
C GLY A 6 -20.11 -17.76 -45.75
N PRO A 7 -19.72 -17.27 -44.55
CA PRO A 7 -18.46 -17.61 -43.90
C PRO A 7 -18.42 -19.07 -43.43
N PHE A 8 -17.22 -19.61 -43.26
CA PHE A 8 -16.98 -20.98 -42.77
C PHE A 8 -17.68 -22.09 -43.57
N SER A 9 -18.00 -21.82 -44.84
CA SER A 9 -18.60 -22.76 -45.76
C SER A 9 -17.65 -23.08 -46.91
N ASN A 10 -17.76 -24.29 -47.45
CA ASN A 10 -17.16 -24.68 -48.71
C ASN A 10 -18.19 -24.57 -49.84
N CYS A 11 -17.77 -24.05 -50.99
CA CYS A 11 -18.63 -23.84 -52.15
C CYS A 11 -18.19 -24.77 -53.28
N SER A 12 -19.12 -25.56 -53.81
CA SER A 12 -18.88 -26.48 -54.92
C SER A 12 -20.00 -26.39 -55.95
N ILE A 13 -19.70 -26.63 -57.24
CA ILE A 13 -20.69 -26.61 -58.32
C ILE A 13 -20.92 -28.04 -58.79
N ILE A 14 -22.14 -28.54 -58.65
CA ILE A 14 -22.53 -29.89 -59.07
C ILE A 14 -23.73 -29.76 -60.01
N LYS A 15 -23.60 -30.22 -61.27
CA LYS A 15 -24.66 -30.18 -62.30
C LYS A 15 -25.27 -28.78 -62.50
N ASN A 16 -24.42 -27.76 -62.62
CA ASN A 16 -24.82 -26.35 -62.80
C ASN A 16 -25.64 -25.75 -61.64
N ARG A 17 -25.58 -26.37 -60.44
CA ARG A 17 -26.15 -25.85 -59.19
C ARG A 17 -25.04 -25.58 -58.18
N VAL A 18 -25.16 -24.50 -57.44
CA VAL A 18 -24.25 -24.16 -56.33
C VAL A 18 -24.66 -24.96 -55.10
N VAL A 19 -23.72 -25.74 -54.55
CA VAL A 19 -23.90 -26.51 -53.32
C VAL A 19 -22.94 -25.96 -52.26
N CYS A 20 -23.52 -25.52 -51.15
CA CYS A 20 -22.79 -25.01 -49.99
C CYS A 20 -22.83 -26.05 -48.87
N LEU A 21 -21.71 -26.27 -48.19
CA LEU A 21 -21.60 -27.13 -47.00
C LEU A 21 -20.74 -26.45 -45.94
N CYS A 22 -21.01 -26.66 -44.65
CA CYS A 22 -20.12 -26.12 -43.61
C CYS A 22 -18.74 -26.80 -43.67
N GLN A 23 -17.69 -26.02 -43.41
CA GLN A 23 -16.34 -26.55 -43.27
C GLN A 23 -16.24 -27.50 -42.05
N TYR A 24 -15.28 -28.42 -42.07
CA TYR A 24 -15.10 -29.39 -41.00
C TYR A 24 -14.88 -28.70 -39.64
N GLY A 25 -15.70 -29.05 -38.64
CA GLY A 25 -15.67 -28.45 -37.31
C GLY A 25 -16.56 -27.22 -37.10
N TYR A 26 -17.29 -26.78 -38.13
CA TYR A 26 -18.33 -25.76 -38.02
C TYR A 26 -19.71 -26.42 -38.10
N THR A 27 -20.68 -25.88 -37.36
CA THR A 27 -22.04 -26.44 -37.25
C THR A 27 -23.08 -25.49 -37.84
N GLY A 28 -24.26 -26.02 -38.20
CA GLY A 28 -25.35 -25.24 -38.80
C GLY A 28 -25.58 -25.57 -40.27
N THR A 29 -26.30 -24.69 -40.95
CA THR A 29 -26.63 -24.80 -42.39
C THR A 29 -26.20 -23.54 -43.12
N PRO A 30 -25.47 -23.63 -44.25
CA PRO A 30 -25.07 -22.46 -45.03
C PRO A 30 -26.27 -21.56 -45.40
N PRO A 31 -26.12 -20.22 -45.38
CA PRO A 31 -24.88 -19.47 -45.13
C PRO A 31 -24.51 -19.26 -43.66
N ASN A 32 -25.28 -19.80 -42.72
CA ASN A 32 -25.15 -19.58 -41.28
C ASN A 32 -24.33 -20.66 -40.56
N CYS A 33 -23.19 -21.05 -41.14
CA CYS A 33 -22.25 -21.92 -40.46
C CYS A 33 -21.57 -21.15 -39.33
N LYS A 34 -21.51 -21.76 -38.14
CA LYS A 34 -20.94 -21.15 -36.94
C LYS A 34 -19.91 -22.07 -36.27
N PRO A 35 -18.90 -21.48 -35.60
CA PRO A 35 -17.98 -22.26 -34.77
C PRO A 35 -18.70 -22.87 -33.55
N ASP A 36 -17.98 -23.73 -32.83
CA ASP A 36 -18.44 -24.30 -31.56
C ASP A 36 -18.65 -23.21 -30.50
N CYS A 37 -17.81 -22.17 -30.50
CA CYS A 37 -17.97 -21.00 -29.65
C CYS A 37 -17.36 -19.74 -30.28
N VAL A 38 -17.90 -18.58 -29.91
CA VAL A 38 -17.25 -17.26 -30.11
C VAL A 38 -16.84 -16.65 -28.77
N ASN A 39 -17.68 -16.81 -27.75
CA ASN A 39 -17.38 -16.43 -26.37
C ASN A 39 -17.27 -17.68 -25.48
N SER A 40 -16.45 -17.60 -24.44
CA SER A 40 -16.35 -18.66 -23.42
C SER A 40 -17.67 -18.90 -22.69
N THR A 41 -18.56 -17.91 -22.61
CA THR A 41 -19.91 -18.06 -22.04
C THR A 41 -20.79 -19.06 -22.80
N GLU A 42 -20.46 -19.37 -24.05
CA GLU A 42 -21.14 -20.39 -24.86
C GLU A 42 -20.66 -21.81 -24.52
N CYS A 43 -19.54 -21.93 -23.81
CA CYS A 43 -18.99 -23.20 -23.33
C CYS A 43 -19.54 -23.55 -21.93
N ALA A 44 -19.40 -24.82 -21.55
CA ALA A 44 -19.63 -25.23 -20.16
C ALA A 44 -18.69 -24.48 -19.20
N LEU A 45 -19.07 -24.34 -17.93
CA LEU A 45 -18.31 -23.58 -16.91
C LEU A 45 -16.86 -24.07 -16.73
N ASN A 46 -16.61 -25.35 -17.01
CA ASN A 46 -15.29 -25.98 -16.95
C ASN A 46 -14.50 -25.93 -18.28
N LYS A 47 -14.97 -25.19 -19.28
CA LYS A 47 -14.33 -25.05 -20.60
C LYS A 47 -14.20 -23.58 -20.97
N ALA A 48 -13.29 -23.26 -21.87
CA ALA A 48 -13.07 -21.93 -22.40
C ALA A 48 -13.09 -21.96 -23.93
N CYS A 49 -13.50 -20.84 -24.54
CA CYS A 49 -13.44 -20.71 -25.97
C CYS A 49 -12.01 -20.37 -26.41
N VAL A 50 -11.32 -21.33 -27.01
CA VAL A 50 -9.95 -21.17 -27.50
C VAL A 50 -9.92 -21.63 -28.95
N ASN A 51 -9.47 -20.76 -29.86
CA ASN A 51 -9.46 -21.03 -31.30
C ASN A 51 -10.80 -21.58 -31.82
N GLN A 52 -11.90 -20.92 -31.42
CA GLN A 52 -13.26 -21.26 -31.84
C GLN A 52 -13.75 -22.65 -31.42
N ARG A 53 -13.13 -23.25 -30.39
CA ARG A 53 -13.53 -24.52 -29.78
C ARG A 53 -13.61 -24.43 -28.26
N CYS A 54 -14.62 -25.09 -27.69
CA CYS A 54 -14.73 -25.24 -26.25
C CYS A 54 -13.74 -26.29 -25.74
N THR A 55 -12.63 -25.83 -25.20
CA THR A 55 -11.53 -26.67 -24.71
C THR A 55 -11.35 -26.53 -23.20
N ASP A 56 -10.74 -27.52 -22.56
CA ASP A 56 -10.37 -27.42 -21.14
C ASP A 56 -9.14 -26.51 -21.00
N PRO A 57 -9.28 -25.33 -20.36
CA PRO A 57 -8.16 -24.43 -20.18
C PRO A 57 -7.10 -24.97 -19.22
N CYS A 58 -7.31 -26.08 -18.50
CA CYS A 58 -6.30 -26.64 -17.60
C CYS A 58 -5.23 -27.49 -18.29
N SER A 59 -5.39 -27.80 -19.58
CA SER A 59 -4.48 -28.69 -20.31
C SER A 59 -3.09 -28.06 -20.51
N GLY A 60 -2.10 -28.47 -19.70
CA GLY A 60 -0.69 -28.12 -19.87
C GLY A 60 -0.27 -26.74 -19.34
N LEU A 61 -1.12 -26.07 -18.57
CA LEU A 61 -0.89 -24.69 -18.11
C LEU A 61 -0.22 -24.57 -16.72
N CYS A 62 -0.43 -25.54 -15.83
CA CYS A 62 0.03 -25.45 -14.44
C CYS A 62 1.31 -26.23 -14.18
N ALA A 63 2.12 -25.76 -13.21
CA ALA A 63 3.39 -26.39 -12.86
C ALA A 63 3.22 -27.78 -12.20
N PRO A 64 4.26 -28.63 -12.21
CA PRO A 64 4.27 -29.84 -11.38
C PRO A 64 4.00 -29.53 -9.90
N ASN A 65 3.31 -30.44 -9.21
CA ASN A 65 2.85 -30.28 -7.82
C ASN A 65 1.82 -29.15 -7.60
N SER A 66 1.13 -28.73 -8.65
CA SER A 66 -0.06 -27.89 -8.57
C SER A 66 -1.33 -28.66 -8.94
N HIS A 67 -2.48 -28.11 -8.58
CA HIS A 67 -3.82 -28.51 -9.00
C HIS A 67 -4.42 -27.37 -9.83
N CYS A 68 -5.02 -27.69 -10.97
CA CYS A 68 -5.71 -26.72 -11.80
C CYS A 68 -7.22 -26.71 -11.51
N GLN A 69 -7.80 -25.52 -11.36
CA GLN A 69 -9.23 -25.29 -11.23
C GLN A 69 -9.71 -24.37 -12.33
N VAL A 70 -10.83 -24.69 -12.96
CA VAL A 70 -11.47 -23.77 -13.91
C VAL A 70 -12.49 -22.94 -13.16
N ILE A 71 -12.26 -21.63 -13.06
CA ILE A 71 -13.17 -20.67 -12.43
C ILE A 71 -13.51 -19.61 -13.46
N ASN A 72 -14.80 -19.49 -13.80
CA ASN A 72 -15.31 -18.55 -14.81
C ASN A 72 -14.59 -18.68 -16.16
N HIS A 73 -14.49 -19.90 -16.69
CA HIS A 73 -13.80 -20.23 -17.94
C HIS A 73 -12.28 -19.92 -17.93
N LYS A 74 -11.67 -19.70 -16.75
CA LYS A 74 -10.23 -19.44 -16.63
C LYS A 74 -9.55 -20.54 -15.83
N ALA A 75 -8.39 -20.99 -16.29
CA ALA A 75 -7.53 -21.88 -15.53
C ALA A 75 -6.86 -21.11 -14.38
N ILE A 76 -6.97 -21.67 -13.18
CA ILE A 76 -6.36 -21.19 -11.96
C ILE A 76 -5.51 -22.31 -11.38
N CYS A 77 -4.20 -22.06 -11.28
CA CYS A 77 -3.25 -23.02 -10.73
C CYS A 77 -3.04 -22.75 -9.23
N VAL A 78 -3.08 -23.79 -8.40
CA VAL A 78 -2.85 -23.69 -6.95
C VAL A 78 -1.87 -24.79 -6.53
N CYS A 79 -0.86 -24.48 -5.72
CA CYS A 79 0.05 -25.51 -5.21
C CYS A 79 -0.71 -26.54 -4.35
N LYS A 80 -0.38 -27.83 -4.50
CA LYS A 80 -0.96 -28.90 -3.69
C LYS A 80 -0.59 -28.70 -2.20
N PRO A 81 -1.38 -29.24 -1.26
CA PRO A 81 -1.07 -29.16 0.17
C PRO A 81 0.36 -29.64 0.47
N GLY A 82 1.09 -28.86 1.28
CA GLY A 82 2.51 -29.13 1.58
C GLY A 82 3.50 -28.65 0.52
N PHE A 83 3.04 -27.86 -0.46
CA PHE A 83 3.89 -27.16 -1.42
C PHE A 83 3.62 -25.66 -1.41
N SER A 84 4.64 -24.87 -1.76
CA SER A 84 4.57 -23.40 -1.86
C SER A 84 5.47 -22.90 -2.99
N GLY A 85 5.15 -21.74 -3.56
CA GLY A 85 5.87 -21.18 -4.70
C GLY A 85 4.91 -20.57 -5.73
N ASP A 86 5.35 -20.49 -6.98
CA ASP A 86 4.56 -20.01 -8.11
C ASP A 86 3.82 -21.20 -8.76
N PRO A 87 2.47 -21.27 -8.70
CA PRO A 87 1.72 -22.39 -9.24
C PRO A 87 1.79 -22.57 -10.76
N MET A 88 2.20 -21.55 -11.52
CA MET A 88 2.37 -21.63 -12.97
C MET A 88 3.80 -22.02 -13.35
N LYS A 89 4.79 -21.72 -12.51
CA LYS A 89 6.20 -22.02 -12.79
C LYS A 89 6.72 -23.22 -12.00
N ARG A 90 6.62 -23.20 -10.67
CA ARG A 90 7.17 -24.22 -9.79
C ARG A 90 6.60 -24.14 -8.37
N CYS A 91 5.98 -25.23 -7.92
CA CYS A 91 5.65 -25.47 -6.52
C CYS A 91 6.75 -26.33 -5.87
N LEU A 92 7.35 -25.83 -4.80
CA LEU A 92 8.38 -26.51 -4.01
C LEU A 92 7.77 -27.14 -2.76
N LYS A 93 8.29 -28.29 -2.32
CA LYS A 93 7.85 -28.90 -1.06
C LYS A 93 8.13 -27.91 0.06
N THR A 94 7.09 -27.56 0.80
CA THR A 94 7.24 -26.74 2.00
C THR A 94 7.92 -27.63 3.03
N GLU A 95 9.23 -27.46 3.21
CA GLU A 95 9.86 -27.92 4.43
C GLU A 95 9.11 -27.22 5.55
N LYS A 96 8.36 -27.99 6.35
CA LYS A 96 7.93 -27.49 7.65
C LYS A 96 9.22 -27.04 8.28
N CYS A 97 9.37 -25.75 8.56
CA CYS A 97 10.39 -25.33 9.50
C CYS A 97 10.09 -26.15 10.75
N SER A 98 10.87 -27.20 11.00
CA SER A 98 10.91 -27.83 12.31
C SER A 98 11.23 -26.67 13.23
N ASP A 99 10.25 -26.32 14.06
CA ASP A 99 10.39 -25.34 15.13
C ASP A 99 11.29 -25.97 16.19
N ASP A 100 12.54 -26.20 15.81
CA ASP A 100 13.58 -26.65 16.69
C ASP A 100 14.16 -25.41 17.37
N ASN A 101 13.37 -24.93 18.34
CA ASN A 101 13.88 -24.60 19.66
C ASN A 101 15.16 -23.74 19.66
N THR A 102 15.09 -22.52 19.14
CA THR A 102 16.24 -21.59 19.24
C THR A 102 15.94 -20.18 19.70
N ASN A 103 14.79 -19.56 19.38
CA ASN A 103 14.33 -18.33 20.06
C ASN A 103 12.91 -17.98 19.56
N PRO A 104 11.89 -17.84 20.43
CA PRO A 104 10.54 -17.44 20.02
C PRO A 104 10.48 -16.05 19.36
N CYS A 105 11.52 -15.23 19.50
CA CYS A 105 11.62 -13.91 18.89
C CYS A 105 12.14 -13.89 17.44
N ASN A 106 12.62 -15.02 16.88
CA ASN A 106 13.33 -15.05 15.58
C ASN A 106 12.48 -14.67 14.36
N LYS A 107 11.15 -14.59 14.49
CA LYS A 107 10.24 -14.15 13.42
C LYS A 107 9.53 -12.83 13.75
N ASN A 108 10.05 -12.08 14.71
CA ASN A 108 9.47 -10.84 15.23
C ASN A 108 7.93 -10.94 15.47
N PRO A 109 7.46 -11.89 16.30
CA PRO A 109 6.03 -12.05 16.58
C PRO A 109 5.41 -10.82 17.26
N CYS A 110 6.23 -9.98 17.88
CA CYS A 110 5.81 -8.78 18.61
C CYS A 110 5.55 -7.57 17.71
N GLY A 111 5.76 -7.65 16.40
CA GLY A 111 5.51 -6.55 15.46
C GLY A 111 6.53 -5.41 15.52
N PRO A 112 6.37 -4.37 14.68
CA PRO A 112 7.29 -3.24 14.64
C PRO A 112 7.24 -2.42 15.94
N TYR A 113 8.34 -1.70 16.23
CA TYR A 113 8.47 -0.81 17.39
C TYR A 113 8.23 -1.48 18.75
N SER A 114 8.47 -2.79 18.80
CA SER A 114 8.33 -3.61 19.98
C SER A 114 9.67 -4.25 20.35
N VAL A 115 9.79 -4.63 21.62
CA VAL A 115 10.89 -5.42 22.15
C VAL A 115 10.34 -6.81 22.46
N CYS A 116 10.94 -7.82 21.87
CA CYS A 116 10.66 -9.21 22.17
C CYS A 116 11.68 -9.75 23.17
N ARG A 117 11.19 -10.40 24.23
CA ARG A 117 12.01 -11.14 25.20
C ARG A 117 11.52 -12.57 25.27
N SER A 118 12.44 -13.53 25.29
CA SER A 118 12.09 -14.93 25.50
C SER A 118 11.94 -15.20 27.00
N TYR A 119 10.75 -15.60 27.42
CA TYR A 119 10.47 -16.06 28.78
C TYR A 119 9.81 -17.44 28.69
N ASP A 120 10.43 -18.46 29.29
CA ASP A 120 9.95 -19.85 29.25
C ASP A 120 9.61 -20.35 27.82
N LYS A 121 10.50 -20.09 26.87
CA LYS A 121 10.33 -20.40 25.43
C LYS A 121 9.12 -19.73 24.76
N GLN A 122 8.49 -18.76 25.41
CA GLN A 122 7.42 -17.94 24.85
C GLN A 122 7.90 -16.51 24.58
N PRO A 123 7.36 -15.85 23.53
CA PRO A 123 7.67 -14.45 23.27
C PRO A 123 6.86 -13.55 24.21
N VAL A 124 7.54 -12.78 25.03
CA VAL A 124 6.96 -11.69 25.82
C VAL A 124 7.27 -10.38 25.12
N CYS A 125 6.22 -9.63 24.80
CA CYS A 125 6.29 -8.42 23.99
C CYS A 125 6.00 -7.17 24.83
N SER A 126 6.75 -6.10 24.59
CA SER A 126 6.46 -4.77 25.11
C SER A 126 6.77 -3.72 24.05
N CYS A 127 6.09 -2.57 24.03
CA CYS A 127 6.49 -1.48 23.14
C CYS A 127 7.85 -0.91 23.55
N GLN A 128 8.65 -0.50 22.57
CA GLN A 128 9.89 0.23 22.83
C GLN A 128 9.57 1.57 23.51
N ALA A 129 10.51 2.09 24.31
CA ALA A 129 10.36 3.37 24.97
C ALA A 129 10.00 4.47 23.95
N GLY A 130 8.95 5.24 24.26
CA GLY A 130 8.43 6.29 23.39
C GLY A 130 7.36 5.85 22.37
N TYR A 131 7.15 4.55 22.19
CA TYR A 131 6.06 4.05 21.35
C TYR A 131 4.83 3.74 22.20
N ILE A 132 3.66 4.03 21.64
CA ILE A 132 2.35 3.89 22.30
C ILE A 132 1.58 2.69 21.76
N GLY A 133 0.63 2.19 22.55
CA GLY A 133 -0.22 1.05 22.19
C GLY A 133 0.21 -0.25 22.87
N LEU A 134 -0.19 -1.37 22.27
CA LEU A 134 0.14 -2.71 22.73
C LEU A 134 0.69 -3.52 21.55
N PRO A 135 1.72 -4.37 21.75
CA PRO A 135 2.19 -5.29 20.74
C PRO A 135 1.04 -6.18 20.21
N PRO A 136 1.00 -6.50 18.90
CA PRO A 136 1.98 -6.17 17.87
C PRO A 136 1.81 -4.80 17.22
N ASN A 137 0.86 -3.99 17.70
CA ASN A 137 0.46 -2.71 17.10
C ASN A 137 1.08 -1.51 17.83
N CYS A 138 2.31 -1.65 18.30
CA CYS A 138 3.06 -0.50 18.80
C CYS A 138 3.24 0.51 17.67
N ARG A 139 3.03 1.79 17.97
CA ARG A 139 3.10 2.87 16.98
C ARG A 139 3.72 4.13 17.59
N PRO A 140 4.31 5.00 16.78
CA PRO A 140 4.81 6.28 17.29
C PRO A 140 3.65 7.15 17.83
N GLU A 141 3.98 8.12 18.68
CA GLU A 141 3.00 9.10 19.16
C GLU A 141 2.45 9.94 18.00
N CYS A 142 3.33 10.31 17.06
CA CYS A 142 2.99 11.04 15.84
C CYS A 142 3.88 10.58 14.68
N THR A 143 3.38 10.77 13.47
CA THR A 143 4.17 10.73 12.23
C THR A 143 4.15 12.07 11.51
N LEU A 144 3.14 12.88 11.78
CA LEU A 144 2.94 14.22 11.23
C LEU A 144 2.61 15.22 12.34
N ASN A 145 2.86 16.51 12.08
CA ASN A 145 2.49 17.58 13.02
C ASN A 145 0.98 17.57 13.33
N ALA A 146 0.15 17.23 12.35
CA ALA A 146 -1.30 17.16 12.50
C ALA A 146 -1.78 16.08 13.49
N ASP A 147 -0.94 15.08 13.81
CA ASP A 147 -1.24 14.08 14.82
C ASP A 147 -1.11 14.65 16.25
N CYS A 148 -0.37 15.76 16.38
CA CYS A 148 -0.15 16.45 17.65
C CYS A 148 -1.23 17.52 17.90
N SER A 149 -1.35 17.95 19.16
CA SER A 149 -2.08 19.17 19.49
C SER A 149 -1.50 20.37 18.73
N ARG A 150 -2.33 21.40 18.47
CA ARG A 150 -1.94 22.61 17.71
C ARG A 150 -0.76 23.39 18.29
N THR A 151 -0.44 23.15 19.57
CA THR A 151 0.67 23.77 20.31
C THR A 151 1.96 22.94 20.29
N LYS A 152 1.97 21.79 19.62
CA LYS A 152 3.11 20.86 19.56
C LYS A 152 3.48 20.54 18.12
N VAL A 153 4.68 20.05 17.89
CA VAL A 153 5.20 19.61 16.59
C VAL A 153 5.67 18.17 16.70
N CYS A 154 5.61 17.41 15.61
CA CYS A 154 6.14 16.05 15.57
C CYS A 154 7.65 16.09 15.29
N ILE A 155 8.45 15.75 16.29
CA ILE A 155 9.91 15.65 16.16
C ILE A 155 10.31 14.29 16.68
N ASN A 156 11.06 13.53 15.87
CA ASN A 156 11.52 12.18 16.21
C ASN A 156 10.38 11.28 16.76
N ASN A 157 9.22 11.30 16.09
CA ASN A 157 8.03 10.52 16.45
C ASN A 157 7.35 10.92 17.78
N HIS A 158 7.66 12.10 18.31
CA HIS A 158 7.12 12.62 19.55
C HIS A 158 6.52 14.02 19.41
N CYS A 159 5.40 14.24 20.10
CA CYS A 159 4.75 15.56 20.12
C CYS A 159 5.39 16.47 21.16
N THR A 160 6.23 17.38 20.67
CA THR A 160 7.09 18.27 21.47
C THR A 160 6.72 19.73 21.28
N ASN A 161 7.05 20.58 22.24
CA ASN A 161 6.86 22.03 22.10
C ASN A 161 7.98 22.60 21.19
N PRO A 162 7.68 23.32 20.09
CA PRO A 162 8.69 23.89 19.23
C PRO A 162 9.38 25.14 19.80
N CYS A 163 8.89 25.75 20.90
CA CYS A 163 9.43 27.00 21.42
C CYS A 163 10.88 26.95 21.93
N PRO A 164 11.30 25.93 22.71
CA PRO A 164 12.66 25.86 23.23
C PRO A 164 13.70 25.90 22.10
N GLY A 165 14.55 26.92 22.10
CA GLY A 165 15.62 27.11 21.11
C GLY A 165 15.20 27.75 19.76
N SER A 166 13.91 28.06 19.57
CA SER A 166 13.42 28.64 18.31
C SER A 166 13.44 30.17 18.26
N CYS A 167 13.31 30.84 19.40
CA CYS A 167 13.26 32.30 19.49
C CYS A 167 14.54 32.89 20.07
N ALA A 168 14.80 34.16 19.77
CA ALA A 168 15.89 34.91 20.35
C ALA A 168 15.80 34.93 21.89
N PRO A 169 16.93 35.07 22.61
CA PRO A 169 16.90 35.39 24.03
C PRO A 169 16.00 36.61 24.29
N GLN A 170 15.19 36.55 25.35
CA GLN A 170 14.22 37.60 25.74
C GLN A 170 13.03 37.81 24.78
N ALA A 171 12.90 37.06 23.69
CA ALA A 171 11.68 37.04 22.89
C ALA A 171 10.60 36.16 23.55
N LEU A 172 9.34 36.58 23.43
CA LEU A 172 8.19 35.76 23.81
C LEU A 172 7.90 34.75 22.69
N CYS A 173 7.69 33.49 23.07
CA CYS A 173 7.30 32.43 22.14
C CYS A 173 5.86 31.99 22.38
N SER A 174 5.09 31.94 21.30
CA SER A 174 3.78 31.29 21.24
C SER A 174 3.77 30.27 20.11
N VAL A 175 2.87 29.28 20.13
CA VAL A 175 2.79 28.27 19.07
C VAL A 175 1.50 28.46 18.31
N VAL A 176 1.60 28.67 16.99
CA VAL A 176 0.47 28.82 16.08
C VAL A 176 0.62 27.81 14.96
N ASN A 177 -0.37 26.92 14.83
CA ASN A 177 -0.38 25.86 13.80
C ASN A 177 0.92 25.07 13.73
N HIS A 178 1.36 24.51 14.88
CA HIS A 178 2.59 23.73 15.03
C HIS A 178 3.90 24.50 14.78
N ARG A 179 3.86 25.82 14.64
CA ARG A 179 5.04 26.68 14.39
C ARG A 179 5.29 27.63 15.56
N PRO A 180 6.55 27.86 15.95
CA PRO A 180 6.88 28.87 16.92
C PRO A 180 6.69 30.26 16.29
N LEU A 181 5.96 31.11 16.97
CA LEU A 181 5.80 32.53 16.69
C LEU A 181 6.55 33.31 17.77
N CYS A 182 7.63 33.97 17.36
CA CYS A 182 8.50 34.76 18.21
C CYS A 182 8.13 36.24 18.10
N MET A 183 8.04 36.94 19.24
CA MET A 183 7.82 38.39 19.29
C MET A 183 8.72 39.03 20.34
N CYS A 184 9.25 40.22 20.05
CA CYS A 184 9.93 40.99 21.08
C CYS A 184 8.87 41.57 22.05
N PRO A 185 9.06 41.45 23.37
CA PRO A 185 8.16 42.03 24.35
C PRO A 185 8.16 43.56 24.30
N GLU A 186 7.20 44.20 24.95
CA GLU A 186 7.12 45.66 25.01
C GLU A 186 8.42 46.27 25.54
N GLY A 187 8.87 47.35 24.88
CA GLY A 187 10.15 48.01 25.18
C GLY A 187 11.38 47.37 24.52
N PHE A 188 11.22 46.27 23.79
CA PHE A 188 12.29 45.63 23.00
C PHE A 188 12.04 45.77 21.49
N THR A 189 13.11 45.74 20.70
CA THR A 189 13.10 45.81 19.24
C THR A 189 14.19 44.90 18.66
N GLY A 190 14.07 44.52 17.39
CA GLY A 190 15.00 43.62 16.71
C GLY A 190 14.31 42.51 15.93
N ASP A 191 15.06 41.47 15.58
CA ASP A 191 14.56 40.26 14.93
C ASP A 191 14.23 39.22 16.02
N PRO A 192 12.94 38.89 16.27
CA PRO A 192 12.56 37.96 17.34
C PRO A 192 13.13 36.55 17.23
N PHE A 193 13.69 36.16 16.08
CA PHE A 193 14.38 34.88 15.89
C PHE A 193 15.88 34.95 16.14
N LYS A 194 16.47 36.14 16.17
CA LYS A 194 17.93 36.34 16.32
C LYS A 194 18.30 37.16 17.55
N ILE A 195 17.66 38.30 17.75
CA ILE A 195 17.94 39.23 18.86
C ILE A 195 16.76 40.15 19.15
N CYS A 196 16.39 40.26 20.42
CA CYS A 196 15.59 41.36 20.95
C CYS A 196 16.47 42.19 21.87
N SER A 197 16.54 43.49 21.64
CA SER A 197 17.28 44.43 22.49
C SER A 197 16.40 45.59 22.92
N LEU A 198 16.74 46.24 24.04
CA LEU A 198 16.01 47.39 24.53
C LEU A 198 15.90 48.48 23.46
N SER A 199 14.68 48.95 23.23
CA SER A 199 14.40 50.04 22.32
C SER A 199 15.02 51.33 22.83
N CYS A 200 15.68 52.08 21.94
CA CYS A 200 16.26 53.39 22.26
C CYS A 200 15.21 54.36 22.85
N LYS A 201 13.94 54.27 22.42
CA LYS A 201 12.85 55.06 23.01
C LYS A 201 12.66 54.78 24.50
N THR A 202 12.72 53.51 24.89
CA THR A 202 12.58 53.06 26.27
C THR A 202 13.83 53.40 27.09
N LEU A 203 15.03 53.34 26.50
CA LEU A 203 16.27 53.77 27.14
C LEU A 203 16.25 55.27 27.48
N ILE A 204 15.80 56.12 26.53
CA ILE A 204 15.68 57.57 26.74
C ILE A 204 14.60 57.89 27.79
N GLN A 205 13.47 57.16 27.80
CA GLN A 205 12.45 57.29 28.86
C GLN A 205 13.01 56.96 30.25
N ASN A 206 13.78 55.87 30.37
CA ASN A 206 14.41 55.48 31.63
C ASN A 206 15.50 56.47 32.08
N LEU A 207 16.30 57.00 31.14
CA LEU A 207 17.30 58.05 31.41
C LEU A 207 16.64 59.35 31.89
N ASN A 208 15.54 59.77 31.25
CA ASN A 208 14.79 60.96 31.64
C ASN A 208 14.11 60.79 33.02
N MET A 209 13.60 59.59 33.33
CA MET A 209 13.06 59.26 34.66
C MET A 209 14.14 59.28 35.76
N LEU A 210 15.33 58.73 35.48
CA LEU A 210 16.45 58.76 36.41
C LEU A 210 16.94 60.20 36.66
N TYR A 211 16.99 61.03 35.61
CA TYR A 211 17.36 62.45 35.74
C TYR A 211 16.35 63.22 36.59
N PHE A 212 15.05 62.96 36.45
CA PHE A 212 13.99 63.55 37.29
C PHE A 212 14.09 63.16 38.76
N LEU A 213 14.45 61.91 39.07
CA LEU A 213 14.63 61.42 40.44
C LEU A 213 15.87 61.97 41.13
N SER A 214 16.87 62.47 40.38
CA SER A 214 18.08 63.11 40.93
C SER A 214 17.95 64.62 41.17
N ILE A 215 16.82 65.23 40.80
CA ILE A 215 16.53 66.67 40.97
C ILE A 215 15.51 66.91 42.13
N LEU A 216 15.03 65.83 42.74
CA LEU A 216 14.28 65.80 44.00
C LEU A 216 15.21 65.42 45.15
#